data_AF-A0A8D3BZR8-F1
#
_entry.id   AF-A0A8D3BZR8-F1
#
_cell.length_a   1.000
_cell.length_b   1.000
_cell.length_c   1.000
_cell.angle_alpha   90.00
_cell.angle_beta   90.00
_cell.angle_gamma   90.00
#
_symmetry.space_group_name_H-M   'P 1'
#
loop_
_entity.id
_entity.type
_entity.pdbx_description
1 polymer ?
#
loop_
_entity_poly.entity_id
_entity_poly.type
_entity_poly.pdbx_seq_one_letter_code
_entity_poly.pdbx_strand_id
1 'polypeptide(L)'
;PGGTVRVSPGRGTPDLDEPVSDTDCSGCGAVLHCAAVQVPGYLPSEKYKVLLQDGRLRGATCQRCHLLTHHHKALNLQVSRDQYRAVVEQIRPHWALVLLVVDLLDLPDSIVPALPELVGTNKHVVVLGNKIDLLPGDSPGYLRRIKLQLAQYCQEAGFGGQVTEVHLVSAKTGYGVETLISSLQKSWKYQGDVYLVGSANAGKSTLFNTLLESDYCKSKASDLVHRATISPWPGTTLNLLKFPIINPTPQRMFRRQERLKEAQRQMGDELLQDELSQDEQRRLRRLSREAYLVGRVGRTFRVDVRSGPDEIQFDPDCLAFGEHEDGVAPVTEEFTYNELKDAQWLYDTPGIMKEDDILSLLNEREVMSVVPTQAIVPRTFVLKPGTSLFVGGVARIDFLQGQRSCWFSVMASSRVPVHISSLDKAQSVYEKHAGHVLLGVPMGGSERMKEFPPLVPQEFRLEGRGHLEAAADIKLSSAGWVAVTAVEGDEVLLRVHGPGSAGFSLRTPPLLPHVVSLKGERIRKSAAYKPIKPAALKDRGTARLQGKRK
;
A
#
# COMPACT_ATOMS: atom_id res chain seq x y z
N PRO A 1 -48.49 -14.20 14.80
CA PRO A 1 -47.64 -15.14 14.02
C PRO A 1 -46.21 -14.60 13.93
N GLY A 2 -45.37 -15.03 14.86
CA GLY A 2 -44.00 -14.56 15.01
C GLY A 2 -43.08 -15.04 13.88
N GLY A 3 -42.36 -14.10 13.28
CA GLY A 3 -41.18 -14.38 12.46
C GLY A 3 -39.94 -14.20 13.32
N THR A 4 -39.40 -15.32 13.82
CA THR A 4 -38.11 -15.36 14.50
C THR A 4 -37.00 -15.05 13.50
N VAL A 5 -36.51 -13.81 13.52
CA VAL A 5 -35.28 -13.41 12.84
C VAL A 5 -34.12 -14.12 13.53
N ARG A 6 -33.49 -15.08 12.83
CA ARG A 6 -32.27 -15.74 13.31
C ARG A 6 -31.13 -14.72 13.34
N VAL A 7 -30.73 -14.31 14.54
CA VAL A 7 -29.60 -13.41 14.78
C VAL A 7 -28.29 -14.18 14.66
N SER A 8 -27.37 -13.67 13.83
CA SER A 8 -25.99 -14.12 13.76
C SER A 8 -25.22 -13.66 15.01
N PRO A 9 -24.33 -14.47 15.60
CA PRO A 9 -23.63 -14.12 16.83
C PRO A 9 -22.63 -12.98 16.55
N GLY A 10 -22.99 -11.74 16.91
CA GLY A 10 -22.10 -10.59 16.80
C GLY A 10 -22.73 -9.25 16.39
N ARG A 11 -24.02 -9.20 16.01
CA ARG A 11 -24.74 -7.94 15.77
C ARG A 11 -25.95 -7.87 16.70
N GLY A 12 -25.83 -7.10 17.79
CA GLY A 12 -26.96 -6.84 18.68
C GLY A 12 -28.00 -5.90 18.04
N THR A 13 -29.19 -5.84 18.64
CA THR A 13 -30.37 -5.17 18.06
C THR A 13 -30.41 -3.67 18.36
N PRO A 14 -30.83 -2.84 17.38
CA PRO A 14 -31.15 -1.43 17.62
C PRO A 14 -32.49 -1.29 18.34
N ASP A 15 -32.63 -0.24 19.15
CA ASP A 15 -33.87 0.12 19.85
C ASP A 15 -34.13 1.62 19.61
N LEU A 16 -35.26 1.93 18.95
CA LEU A 16 -35.63 3.28 18.52
C LEU A 16 -36.37 4.06 19.60
N ASP A 17 -36.91 3.36 20.61
CA ASP A 17 -37.76 3.97 21.63
C ASP A 17 -36.95 4.53 22.81
N GLU A 18 -35.63 4.28 22.86
CA GLU A 18 -34.77 4.75 23.94
C GLU A 18 -34.07 6.08 23.64
N PRO A 19 -34.01 6.99 24.64
CA PRO A 19 -33.39 8.29 24.48
C PRO A 19 -31.86 8.19 24.34
N VAL A 20 -31.32 9.10 23.53
CA VAL A 20 -29.89 9.30 23.35
C VAL A 20 -29.29 9.79 24.67
N SER A 21 -28.16 9.21 25.10
CA SER A 21 -27.48 9.62 26.35
C SER A 21 -26.70 10.91 26.16
N ASP A 22 -26.39 11.63 27.24
CA ASP A 22 -25.49 12.80 27.21
C ASP A 22 -24.00 12.43 27.38
N THR A 23 -23.64 11.14 27.19
CA THR A 23 -22.28 10.64 27.44
C THR A 23 -21.56 10.28 26.15
N ASP A 24 -20.36 10.82 25.98
CA ASP A 24 -19.55 10.60 24.79
C ASP A 24 -18.78 9.27 24.85
N CYS A 25 -18.63 8.65 23.69
CA CYS A 25 -17.78 7.48 23.48
C CYS A 25 -16.30 7.83 23.72
N SER A 26 -15.62 7.04 24.58
CA SER A 26 -14.20 7.24 24.89
C SER A 26 -13.24 7.10 23.70
N GLY A 27 -13.66 6.40 22.64
CA GLY A 27 -12.88 6.23 21.40
C GLY A 27 -13.08 7.32 20.34
N CYS A 28 -14.32 7.58 19.91
CA CYS A 28 -14.61 8.49 18.79
C CYS A 28 -15.24 9.83 19.20
N GLY A 29 -15.48 10.07 20.49
CA GLY A 29 -16.10 11.30 20.99
C GLY A 29 -17.55 11.53 20.54
N ALA A 30 -18.19 10.53 19.94
CA ALA A 30 -19.58 10.60 19.52
C ALA A 30 -20.51 10.20 20.68
N VAL A 31 -21.65 10.85 20.77
CA VAL A 31 -22.67 10.63 21.79
C VAL A 31 -23.19 9.19 21.71
N LEU A 32 -23.20 8.47 22.84
CA LEU A 32 -23.60 7.06 22.86
C LEU A 32 -25.12 6.91 22.71
N HIS A 33 -25.54 6.04 21.79
CA HIS A 33 -26.95 5.78 21.50
C HIS A 33 -27.19 4.33 21.07
N CYS A 34 -28.45 3.87 21.10
CA CYS A 34 -28.84 2.55 20.60
C CYS A 34 -29.86 2.58 19.43
N ALA A 35 -30.16 3.77 18.89
CA ALA A 35 -31.16 3.96 17.84
C ALA A 35 -30.79 3.39 16.45
N ALA A 36 -29.55 3.54 15.99
CA ALA A 36 -29.19 3.23 14.60
C ALA A 36 -27.77 2.69 14.43
N VAL A 37 -27.64 1.49 13.86
CA VAL A 37 -26.34 0.79 13.67
C VAL A 37 -25.34 1.59 12.81
N GLN A 38 -25.86 2.41 11.90
CA GLN A 38 -25.07 3.16 10.90
C GLN A 38 -24.49 4.47 11.46
N VAL A 39 -24.97 4.95 12.61
CA VAL A 39 -24.62 6.26 13.16
C VAL A 39 -23.45 6.13 14.16
N PRO A 40 -22.48 7.06 14.18
CA PRO A 40 -21.38 7.05 15.16
C PRO A 40 -21.91 7.17 16.59
N GLY A 41 -21.37 6.36 17.51
CA GLY A 41 -21.86 6.29 18.88
C GLY A 41 -22.80 5.10 19.14
N TYR A 42 -23.15 4.32 18.11
CA TYR A 42 -24.01 3.16 18.27
C TYR A 42 -23.44 2.10 19.22
N LEU A 43 -24.27 1.68 20.17
CA LEU A 43 -24.06 0.55 21.06
C LEU A 43 -25.30 -0.36 20.99
N PRO A 44 -25.14 -1.70 20.94
CA PRO A 44 -26.27 -2.61 21.03
C PRO A 44 -27.15 -2.32 22.24
N SER A 45 -28.47 -2.32 22.06
CA SER A 45 -29.46 -2.01 23.11
C SER A 45 -29.24 -2.81 24.40
N GLU A 46 -28.92 -4.10 24.27
CA GLU A 46 -28.59 -5.01 25.38
C GLU A 46 -27.44 -4.48 26.26
N LYS A 47 -26.39 -3.94 25.65
CA LYS A 47 -25.23 -3.39 26.37
C LYS A 47 -25.47 -1.96 26.84
N TYR A 48 -26.19 -1.18 26.03
CA TYR A 48 -26.51 0.21 26.35
C TYR A 48 -27.37 0.30 27.60
N LYS A 49 -28.43 -0.53 27.71
CA LYS A 49 -29.31 -0.57 28.89
C LYS A 49 -28.57 -1.00 30.16
N VAL A 50 -27.71 -2.02 30.07
CA VAL A 50 -26.88 -2.48 31.20
C VAL A 50 -25.92 -1.38 31.67
N LEU A 51 -25.20 -0.73 30.73
CA LEU A 51 -24.24 0.32 31.08
C LEU A 51 -24.89 1.61 31.57
N LEU A 52 -26.14 1.87 31.15
CA LEU A 52 -26.98 2.96 31.65
C LEU A 52 -27.43 2.72 33.09
N GLN A 53 -27.84 1.50 33.41
CA GLN A 53 -28.21 1.11 34.77
C GLN A 53 -27.01 1.10 35.72
N ASP A 54 -25.85 0.67 35.25
CA ASP A 54 -24.62 0.59 36.06
C ASP A 54 -23.87 1.93 36.21
N GLY A 55 -24.29 2.99 35.50
CA GLY A 55 -23.61 4.30 35.54
C GLY A 55 -22.20 4.30 34.92
N ARG A 56 -21.83 3.26 34.18
CA ARG A 56 -20.48 3.05 33.59
C ARG A 56 -20.38 3.47 32.12
N LEU A 57 -21.30 4.31 31.63
CA LEU A 57 -21.21 4.90 30.28
C LEU A 57 -19.96 5.78 30.09
N ARG A 58 -19.50 6.46 31.15
CA ARG A 58 -18.27 7.26 31.13
C ARG A 58 -17.05 6.34 31.04
N GLY A 59 -16.67 5.99 29.81
CA GLY A 59 -15.58 5.06 29.50
C GLY A 59 -15.94 3.98 28.48
N ALA A 60 -17.23 3.82 28.18
CA ALA A 60 -17.69 2.84 27.19
C ALA A 60 -17.25 3.23 25.76
N THR A 61 -16.93 2.21 24.96
CA THR A 61 -16.58 2.36 23.54
C THR A 61 -17.75 1.94 22.68
N CYS A 62 -18.09 2.75 21.66
CA CYS A 62 -19.13 2.39 20.69
C CYS A 62 -18.73 1.13 19.91
N GLN A 63 -19.71 0.45 19.30
CA GLN A 63 -19.47 -0.79 18.55
C GLN A 63 -18.38 -0.60 17.47
N ARG A 64 -18.37 0.56 16.82
CA ARG A 64 -17.36 0.91 15.81
C ARG A 64 -15.95 0.99 16.40
N CYS A 65 -15.77 1.68 17.53
CA CYS A 65 -14.48 1.75 18.23
C CYS A 65 -14.04 0.37 18.71
N HIS A 66 -14.96 -0.41 19.29
CA HIS A 66 -14.66 -1.76 19.75
C HIS A 66 -14.20 -2.69 18.61
N LEU A 67 -14.83 -2.62 17.44
CA LEU A 67 -14.45 -3.39 16.25
C LEU A 67 -13.08 -2.98 15.69
N LEU A 68 -12.75 -1.68 15.75
CA LEU A 68 -11.44 -1.17 15.35
C LEU A 68 -10.34 -1.68 16.30
N THR A 69 -10.58 -1.62 17.62
CA THR A 69 -9.59 -2.04 18.63
C THR A 69 -9.39 -3.55 18.66
N HIS A 70 -10.45 -4.36 18.69
CA HIS A 70 -10.34 -5.81 18.91
C HIS A 70 -10.18 -6.65 17.65
N HIS A 71 -10.75 -6.23 16.51
CA HIS A 71 -10.71 -7.03 15.30
C HIS A 71 -9.76 -6.50 14.23
N HIS A 72 -9.12 -5.34 14.46
CA HIS A 72 -8.28 -4.65 13.45
C HIS A 72 -9.02 -4.55 12.09
N LYS A 73 -10.35 -4.56 12.14
CA LYS A 73 -11.20 -4.41 10.97
C LYS A 73 -11.31 -2.92 10.77
N ALA A 74 -10.37 -2.35 10.03
CA ALA A 74 -10.60 -1.06 9.41
C ALA A 74 -11.90 -1.21 8.62
N LEU A 75 -12.99 -0.66 9.16
CA LEU A 75 -14.14 -0.33 8.35
C LEU A 75 -13.57 0.62 7.31
N ASN A 76 -13.25 0.07 6.14
CA ASN A 76 -12.93 0.82 4.94
C ASN A 76 -14.13 1.72 4.73
N LEU A 77 -14.07 2.94 5.29
CA LEU A 77 -14.98 4.01 4.97
C LEU A 77 -14.83 4.16 3.46
N GLN A 78 -15.82 3.66 2.72
CA GLN A 78 -15.93 3.84 1.30
C GLN A 78 -16.23 5.33 1.10
N VAL A 79 -15.17 6.14 1.04
CA VAL A 79 -15.28 7.57 0.78
C VAL A 79 -15.59 7.70 -0.71
N SER A 80 -16.74 8.29 -1.01
CA SER A 80 -17.11 8.62 -2.39
C SER A 80 -16.13 9.63 -2.97
N ARG A 81 -15.96 9.63 -4.30
CA ARG A 81 -15.03 10.53 -5.02
C ARG A 81 -15.25 12.00 -4.66
N ASP A 82 -16.51 12.41 -4.49
CA ASP A 82 -16.87 13.80 -4.20
C ASP A 82 -16.51 14.21 -2.76
N GLN A 83 -16.70 13.32 -1.80
CA GLN A 83 -16.25 13.54 -0.42
C GLN A 83 -14.72 13.65 -0.36
N TYR A 84 -14.00 12.84 -1.15
CA TYR A 84 -12.55 12.93 -1.23
C TYR A 84 -12.08 14.25 -1.86
N ARG A 85 -12.71 14.68 -2.96
CA ARG A 85 -12.41 15.97 -3.61
C ARG A 85 -12.57 17.12 -2.63
N ALA A 86 -13.67 17.14 -1.86
CA ALA A 86 -13.88 18.14 -0.82
C ALA A 86 -12.77 18.14 0.24
N VAL A 87 -12.27 16.97 0.65
CA VAL A 87 -11.14 16.87 1.61
C VAL A 87 -9.85 17.43 1.01
N VAL A 88 -9.52 17.11 -0.23
CA VAL A 88 -8.26 17.56 -0.86
C VAL A 88 -8.32 19.03 -1.27
N GLU A 89 -9.47 19.54 -1.70
CA GLU A 89 -9.64 20.96 -2.01
C GLU A 89 -9.40 21.84 -0.78
N GLN A 90 -9.73 21.36 0.43
CA GLN A 90 -9.42 22.06 1.67
C GLN A 90 -7.91 22.06 2.00
N ILE A 91 -7.12 21.16 1.42
CA ILE A 91 -5.65 21.17 1.56
C ILE A 91 -5.05 22.26 0.66
N ARG A 92 -5.68 22.62 -0.45
CA ARG A 92 -5.20 23.61 -1.44
C ARG A 92 -4.71 24.95 -0.88
N PRO A 93 -5.38 25.62 0.08
CA PRO A 93 -4.93 26.92 0.61
C PRO A 93 -3.72 26.84 1.53
N HIS A 94 -3.44 25.68 2.13
CA HIS A 94 -2.35 25.53 3.09
C HIS A 94 -1.03 25.21 2.40
N TRP A 95 0.06 25.81 2.87
CA TRP A 95 1.40 25.44 2.44
C TRP A 95 1.77 24.11 3.13
N ALA A 96 2.04 23.07 2.34
CA ALA A 96 2.22 21.72 2.88
C ALA A 96 2.99 20.81 1.91
N LEU A 97 3.57 19.74 2.46
CA LEU A 97 4.22 18.69 1.69
C LEU A 97 3.23 17.56 1.42
N VAL A 98 3.16 17.13 0.17
CA VAL A 98 2.32 16.01 -0.25
C VAL A 98 3.19 14.81 -0.58
N LEU A 99 2.97 13.74 0.15
CA LEU A 99 3.57 12.43 -0.08
C LEU A 99 2.61 11.61 -0.94
N LEU A 100 2.87 11.56 -2.25
CA LEU A 100 2.05 10.80 -3.20
C LEU A 100 2.47 9.33 -3.19
N VAL A 101 1.68 8.47 -2.56
CA VAL A 101 1.90 7.01 -2.50
C VAL A 101 1.29 6.35 -3.73
N VAL A 102 2.13 5.72 -4.53
CA VAL A 102 1.77 5.06 -5.79
C VAL A 102 2.10 3.57 -5.72
N ASP A 103 1.11 2.72 -5.94
CA ASP A 103 1.32 1.27 -6.13
C ASP A 103 2.06 0.99 -7.46
N LEU A 104 3.27 0.43 -7.38
CA LEU A 104 4.07 0.08 -8.56
C LEU A 104 3.48 -1.07 -9.39
N LEU A 105 2.70 -1.96 -8.78
CA LEU A 105 2.08 -3.08 -9.51
C LEU A 105 0.98 -2.62 -10.44
N ASP A 106 0.38 -1.45 -10.14
CA ASP A 106 -0.81 -0.95 -10.80
C ASP A 106 -0.57 0.36 -11.58
N LEU A 107 0.67 0.61 -11.99
CA LEU A 107 1.03 1.73 -12.87
C LEU A 107 0.48 1.55 -14.30
N PRO A 108 0.01 2.61 -14.98
CA PRO A 108 -0.05 4.00 -14.52
C PRO A 108 -1.30 4.34 -13.69
N ASP A 109 -2.38 3.55 -13.75
CA ASP A 109 -3.70 3.87 -13.14
C ASP A 109 -3.70 4.08 -11.61
N SER A 110 -2.59 3.80 -10.94
CA SER A 110 -2.35 4.14 -9.54
C SER A 110 -2.20 5.64 -9.29
N ILE A 111 -1.78 6.39 -10.31
CA ILE A 111 -1.67 7.84 -10.32
C ILE A 111 -3.01 8.42 -10.73
N VAL A 112 -3.62 9.21 -9.84
CA VAL A 112 -4.93 9.81 -10.11
C VAL A 112 -4.73 11.06 -10.99
N PRO A 113 -5.29 11.11 -12.22
CA PRO A 113 -5.01 12.19 -13.18
C PRO A 113 -5.45 13.57 -12.73
N ALA A 114 -6.57 13.69 -11.99
CA ALA A 114 -7.08 14.96 -11.50
C ALA A 114 -6.38 15.46 -10.22
N LEU A 115 -5.43 14.70 -9.69
CA LEU A 115 -4.83 15.01 -8.39
C LEU A 115 -3.95 16.27 -8.38
N PRO A 116 -3.17 16.62 -9.42
CA PRO A 116 -2.42 17.88 -9.45
C PRO A 116 -3.33 19.12 -9.32
N GLU A 117 -4.50 19.09 -9.96
CA GLU A 117 -5.48 20.19 -9.90
C GLU A 117 -6.09 20.33 -8.51
N LEU A 118 -6.38 19.20 -7.85
CA LEU A 118 -6.95 19.16 -6.50
C LEU A 118 -5.94 19.63 -5.44
N VAL A 119 -4.68 19.21 -5.59
CA VAL A 119 -3.59 19.53 -4.66
C VAL A 119 -3.16 21.00 -4.79
N GLY A 120 -3.15 21.54 -6.00
CA GLY A 120 -2.77 22.93 -6.27
C GLY A 120 -1.26 23.13 -6.44
N THR A 121 -0.86 24.25 -7.05
CA THR A 121 0.50 24.50 -7.53
C THR A 121 1.53 24.90 -6.48
N ASN A 122 1.08 25.28 -5.27
CA ASN A 122 1.93 25.86 -4.22
C ASN A 122 2.50 24.80 -3.25
N LYS A 123 2.61 23.54 -3.70
CA LYS A 123 2.96 22.42 -2.82
C LYS A 123 4.18 21.67 -3.32
N HIS A 124 4.96 21.19 -2.37
CA HIS A 124 6.05 20.27 -2.64
C HIS A 124 5.49 18.86 -2.73
N VAL A 125 5.68 18.20 -3.86
CA VAL A 125 5.20 16.83 -4.08
C VAL A 125 6.39 15.87 -4.10
N VAL A 126 6.36 14.88 -3.22
CA VAL A 126 7.32 13.77 -3.21
C VAL A 126 6.58 12.50 -3.58
N VAL A 127 7.02 11.83 -4.64
CA VAL A 127 6.36 10.62 -5.17
C VAL A 127 7.02 9.38 -4.58
N LEU A 128 6.21 8.50 -4.01
CA LEU A 128 6.62 7.27 -3.35
C LEU A 128 6.07 6.05 -4.10
N GLY A 129 6.94 5.38 -4.86
CA GLY A 129 6.63 4.09 -5.49
C GLY A 129 6.68 2.96 -4.47
N ASN A 130 5.52 2.53 -3.96
CA ASN A 130 5.40 1.50 -2.94
C ASN A 130 5.31 0.08 -3.54
N LYS A 131 5.51 -0.94 -2.69
CA LYS A 131 5.45 -2.38 -3.04
C LYS A 131 6.57 -2.85 -3.97
N ILE A 132 7.73 -2.19 -3.93
CA ILE A 132 8.91 -2.61 -4.71
C ILE A 132 9.40 -4.01 -4.36
N ASP A 133 9.10 -4.49 -3.15
CA ASP A 133 9.42 -5.84 -2.67
C ASP A 133 8.65 -6.95 -3.42
N LEU A 134 7.54 -6.60 -4.07
CA LEU A 134 6.74 -7.54 -4.84
C LEU A 134 7.25 -7.72 -6.28
N LEU A 135 8.09 -6.80 -6.76
CA LEU A 135 8.61 -6.81 -8.12
C LEU A 135 9.91 -7.63 -8.21
N PRO A 136 10.01 -8.58 -9.17
CA PRO A 136 11.27 -9.27 -9.41
C PRO A 136 12.26 -8.34 -10.13
N GLY A 137 13.55 -8.48 -9.80
CA GLY A 137 14.60 -7.83 -10.57
C GLY A 137 14.83 -8.55 -11.90
N ASP A 138 14.50 -7.91 -13.02
CA ASP A 138 14.67 -8.45 -14.38
C ASP A 138 16.07 -8.17 -14.95
N SER A 139 16.63 -6.99 -14.68
CA SER A 139 17.95 -6.59 -15.19
C SER A 139 18.75 -5.77 -14.18
N PRO A 140 20.09 -5.70 -14.31
CA PRO A 140 20.90 -4.76 -13.54
C PRO A 140 20.39 -3.33 -13.72
N GLY A 141 20.15 -2.62 -12.62
CA GLY A 141 19.63 -1.24 -12.65
C GLY A 141 18.12 -1.11 -12.87
N TYR A 142 17.33 -2.18 -12.77
CA TYR A 142 15.87 -2.11 -12.91
C TYR A 142 15.21 -1.07 -11.97
N LEU A 143 15.72 -0.93 -10.73
CA LEU A 143 15.26 0.09 -9.77
C LEU A 143 15.38 1.51 -10.33
N ARG A 144 16.49 1.83 -11.00
CA ARG A 144 16.70 3.14 -11.64
C ARG A 144 15.73 3.34 -12.80
N ARG A 145 15.50 2.30 -13.61
CA ARG A 145 14.56 2.34 -14.73
C ARG A 145 13.12 2.57 -14.24
N ILE A 146 12.67 1.82 -13.22
CA ILE A 146 11.34 1.99 -12.61
C ILE A 146 11.20 3.40 -12.05
N LYS A 147 12.21 3.92 -11.37
CA LYS A 147 12.21 5.30 -10.85
C LYS A 147 12.06 6.34 -11.96
N LEU A 148 12.75 6.16 -13.09
CA LEU A 148 12.63 7.05 -14.26
C LEU A 148 11.26 6.94 -14.93
N GLN A 149 10.73 5.72 -15.10
CA GLN A 149 9.38 5.50 -15.65
C GLN A 149 8.31 6.11 -14.76
N LEU A 150 8.42 5.95 -13.43
CA LEU A 150 7.50 6.56 -12.47
C LEU A 150 7.52 8.10 -12.57
N ALA A 151 8.72 8.69 -12.69
CA ALA A 151 8.86 10.13 -12.89
C ALA A 151 8.19 10.59 -14.20
N GLN A 152 8.36 9.83 -15.29
CA GLN A 152 7.72 10.12 -16.57
C GLN A 152 6.19 10.06 -16.47
N TYR A 153 5.62 9.00 -15.87
CA TYR A 153 4.16 8.89 -15.69
C TYR A 153 3.61 10.04 -14.82
N CYS A 154 4.36 10.51 -13.83
CA CYS A 154 3.95 11.67 -13.04
C CYS A 154 3.95 12.96 -13.87
N GLN A 155 4.92 13.13 -14.77
CA GLN A 155 4.95 14.27 -15.69
C GLN A 155 3.76 14.23 -16.67
N GLU A 156 3.48 13.06 -17.24
CA GLU A 156 2.33 12.84 -18.15
C GLU A 156 0.99 13.06 -17.44
N ALA A 157 0.88 12.70 -16.16
CA ALA A 157 -0.30 12.94 -15.35
C ALA A 157 -0.47 14.41 -14.91
N GLY A 158 0.43 15.32 -15.28
CA GLY A 158 0.31 16.76 -14.99
C GLY A 158 0.96 17.22 -13.69
N PHE A 159 1.71 16.36 -12.98
CA PHE A 159 2.49 16.80 -11.81
C PHE A 159 3.72 17.65 -12.18
N GLY A 160 4.10 17.68 -13.47
CA GLY A 160 5.09 18.61 -14.02
C GLY A 160 6.36 18.78 -13.17
N GLY A 161 6.82 20.02 -13.02
CA GLY A 161 7.98 20.39 -12.19
C GLY A 161 7.70 20.49 -10.68
N GLN A 162 6.50 20.16 -10.21
CA GLN A 162 6.17 20.17 -8.77
C GLN A 162 6.75 18.95 -8.04
N VAL A 163 7.03 17.87 -8.79
CA VAL A 163 7.68 16.68 -8.27
C VAL A 163 9.12 17.04 -7.90
N THR A 164 9.38 17.14 -6.61
CA THR A 164 10.71 17.46 -6.09
C THR A 164 11.60 16.23 -6.13
N GLU A 165 11.08 15.09 -5.65
CA GLU A 165 11.83 13.83 -5.59
C GLU A 165 10.93 12.61 -5.78
N VAL A 166 11.55 11.52 -6.25
CA VAL A 166 10.91 10.21 -6.42
C VAL A 166 11.68 9.18 -5.60
N HIS A 167 10.99 8.41 -4.76
CA HIS A 167 11.57 7.35 -3.94
C HIS A 167 10.85 6.02 -4.17
N LEU A 168 11.60 4.92 -4.16
CA LEU A 168 11.04 3.57 -4.19
C LEU A 168 11.10 3.01 -2.78
N VAL A 169 9.96 2.56 -2.26
CA VAL A 169 9.81 2.10 -0.89
C VAL A 169 9.04 0.79 -0.83
N SER A 170 9.26 0.04 0.24
CA SER A 170 8.35 -1.00 0.67
C SER A 170 7.97 -0.72 2.12
N ALA A 171 6.74 -0.26 2.33
CA ALA A 171 6.21 -0.02 3.67
C ALA A 171 6.15 -1.32 4.50
N LYS A 172 5.89 -2.47 3.86
CA LYS A 172 5.80 -3.77 4.55
C LYS A 172 7.15 -4.24 5.09
N THR A 173 8.21 -4.07 4.30
CA THR A 173 9.54 -4.59 4.63
C THR A 173 10.49 -3.53 5.18
N GLY A 174 10.11 -2.25 5.14
CA GLY A 174 10.94 -1.12 5.56
C GLY A 174 12.01 -0.71 4.54
N TYR A 175 12.06 -1.33 3.35
CA TYR A 175 13.03 -0.92 2.33
C TYR A 175 12.79 0.51 1.84
N GLY A 176 13.86 1.30 1.70
CA GLY A 176 13.82 2.66 1.19
C GLY A 176 13.23 3.71 2.14
N VAL A 177 12.60 3.30 3.26
CA VAL A 177 11.94 4.22 4.21
C VAL A 177 12.97 5.11 4.92
N GLU A 178 14.13 4.58 5.31
CA GLU A 178 15.17 5.40 5.95
C GLU A 178 15.77 6.46 5.00
N THR A 179 15.90 6.11 3.71
CA THR A 179 16.33 7.05 2.66
C THR A 179 15.29 8.13 2.45
N LEU A 180 14.00 7.75 2.45
CA LEU A 180 12.88 8.69 2.40
C LEU A 180 12.93 9.67 3.57
N ILE A 181 12.99 9.19 4.82
CA ILE A 181 13.03 10.05 6.01
C ILE A 181 14.24 11.01 5.93
N SER A 182 15.39 10.51 5.51
CA SER A 182 16.59 11.34 5.36
C SER A 182 16.45 12.40 4.28
N SER A 183 15.71 12.12 3.20
CA SER A 183 15.35 13.11 2.19
C SER A 183 14.37 14.14 2.76
N LEU A 184 13.30 13.70 3.43
CA LEU A 184 12.27 14.58 4.01
C LEU A 184 12.85 15.56 5.02
N GLN A 185 13.72 15.08 5.92
CA GLN A 185 14.36 15.92 6.91
C GLN A 185 15.34 16.94 6.29
N LYS A 186 15.91 16.65 5.10
CA LYS A 186 16.82 17.56 4.39
C LYS A 186 16.06 18.59 3.55
N SER A 187 15.06 18.14 2.80
CA SER A 187 14.32 18.97 1.84
C SER A 187 13.24 19.82 2.53
N TRP A 188 12.42 19.21 3.37
CA TRP A 188 11.26 19.86 4.00
C TRP A 188 11.54 20.38 5.41
N LYS A 189 12.53 19.81 6.13
CA LYS A 189 12.89 20.16 7.50
C LYS A 189 11.65 20.16 8.43
N TYR A 190 11.26 21.33 8.95
CA TYR A 190 10.10 21.56 9.81
C TYR A 190 9.22 22.69 9.24
N GLN A 191 9.18 22.77 7.91
CA GLN A 191 8.47 23.79 7.18
C GLN A 191 7.03 23.31 6.89
N GLY A 192 6.21 22.97 7.88
CA GLY A 192 4.78 22.73 7.63
C GLY A 192 4.31 21.27 7.69
N ASP A 193 2.99 21.09 7.60
CA ASP A 193 2.29 19.81 7.70
C ASP A 193 2.55 18.90 6.48
N VAL A 194 2.41 17.60 6.70
CA VAL A 194 2.65 16.57 5.68
C VAL A 194 1.39 15.74 5.46
N TYR A 195 0.97 15.57 4.21
CA TYR A 195 -0.22 14.81 3.84
C TYR A 195 0.13 13.58 3.01
N LEU A 196 -0.26 12.39 3.48
CA LEU A 196 -0.19 11.16 2.70
C LEU A 196 -1.38 11.07 1.75
N VAL A 197 -1.13 11.05 0.45
CA VAL A 197 -2.15 11.08 -0.60
C VAL A 197 -1.92 9.94 -1.59
N GLY A 198 -2.99 9.35 -2.12
CA GLY A 198 -2.88 8.28 -3.12
C GLY A 198 -4.09 7.35 -3.17
N SER A 199 -4.08 6.45 -4.15
CA SER A 199 -5.18 5.51 -4.38
C SER A 199 -5.41 4.56 -3.20
N ALA A 200 -6.63 4.03 -3.08
CA ALA A 200 -6.94 2.94 -2.16
C ALA A 200 -6.02 1.74 -2.45
N ASN A 201 -5.66 0.99 -1.41
CA ASN A 201 -4.73 -0.16 -1.51
C ASN A 201 -3.30 0.15 -1.96
N ALA A 202 -2.92 1.41 -2.21
CA ALA A 202 -1.53 1.80 -2.50
C ALA A 202 -0.56 1.55 -1.32
N GLY A 203 -1.10 1.37 -0.10
CA GLY A 203 -0.33 1.09 1.11
C GLY A 203 -0.01 2.32 1.97
N LYS A 204 -0.85 3.38 1.89
CA LYS A 204 -0.73 4.60 2.72
C LYS A 204 -0.74 4.30 4.21
N SER A 205 -1.75 3.59 4.71
CA SER A 205 -1.84 3.27 6.14
C SER A 205 -0.72 2.33 6.61
N THR A 206 -0.20 1.46 5.74
CA THR A 206 1.02 0.69 6.05
C THR A 206 2.22 1.61 6.20
N LEU A 207 2.41 2.56 5.28
CA LEU A 207 3.50 3.54 5.35
C LEU A 207 3.35 4.45 6.57
N PHE A 208 2.14 4.87 6.91
CA PHE A 208 1.86 5.65 8.11
C PHE A 208 2.32 4.92 9.37
N ASN A 209 1.96 3.64 9.52
CA ASN A 209 2.40 2.82 10.66
C ASN A 209 3.92 2.64 10.68
N THR A 210 4.56 2.42 9.52
CA THR A 210 6.02 2.33 9.44
C THR A 210 6.70 3.64 9.83
N LEU A 211 6.15 4.79 9.44
CA LEU A 211 6.68 6.10 9.80
C LEU A 211 6.44 6.43 11.28
N LEU A 212 5.32 5.99 11.85
CA LEU A 212 5.03 6.08 13.28
C LEU A 212 6.05 5.30 14.12
N GLU A 213 6.45 4.13 13.65
CA GLU A 213 7.50 3.31 14.27
C GLU A 213 8.92 3.83 14.01
N SER A 214 9.10 4.82 13.13
CA SER A 214 10.40 5.36 12.74
C SER A 214 10.82 6.61 13.51
N ASP A 215 12.07 7.03 13.30
CA ASP A 215 12.63 8.33 13.74
C ASP A 215 11.90 9.58 13.27
N TYR A 216 10.97 9.45 12.32
CA TYR A 216 10.21 10.60 11.83
C TYR A 216 9.16 11.09 12.85
N CYS A 217 8.69 10.19 13.71
CA CYS A 217 7.75 10.49 14.78
C CYS A 217 8.49 10.93 16.05
N LYS A 218 7.90 11.86 16.83
CA LYS A 218 8.45 12.24 18.14
C LYS A 218 8.52 11.00 19.07
N SER A 219 9.67 10.78 19.71
CA SER A 219 10.01 9.58 20.51
C SER A 219 9.03 9.26 21.65
N LYS A 220 8.34 10.27 22.19
CA LYS A 220 7.30 10.12 23.24
C LYS A 220 5.94 9.62 22.72
N ALA A 221 5.72 9.53 21.40
CA ALA A 221 4.41 9.23 20.81
C ALA A 221 4.12 7.73 20.58
N SER A 222 5.08 6.83 20.82
CA SER A 222 4.88 5.41 20.52
C SER A 222 4.11 4.62 21.57
N ASP A 223 4.16 5.03 22.83
CA ASP A 223 3.30 4.42 23.85
C ASP A 223 1.88 5.02 23.81
N LEU A 224 1.75 6.19 23.15
CA LEU A 224 0.49 6.80 22.72
C LEU A 224 -0.07 6.19 21.43
N VAL A 225 0.46 5.06 20.92
CA VAL A 225 -0.06 4.33 19.74
C VAL A 225 -1.54 3.94 19.90
N HIS A 226 -2.05 3.81 21.13
CA HIS A 226 -3.48 3.63 21.41
C HIS A 226 -4.33 4.91 21.21
N ARG A 227 -3.70 6.06 21.05
CA ARG A 227 -4.29 7.39 20.83
C ARG A 227 -3.72 8.02 19.55
N ALA A 228 -3.74 7.33 18.41
CA ALA A 228 -3.69 8.02 17.13
C ALA A 228 -4.84 9.06 17.16
N THR A 229 -4.48 10.35 17.29
CA THR A 229 -5.47 11.39 17.57
C THR A 229 -6.32 11.53 16.32
N ILE A 230 -7.58 11.10 16.44
CA ILE A 230 -8.55 11.25 15.38
C ILE A 230 -8.94 12.72 15.36
N SER A 231 -8.56 13.44 14.30
CA SER A 231 -9.07 14.80 14.10
C SER A 231 -10.29 14.76 13.18
N PRO A 232 -11.43 15.36 13.59
CA PRO A 232 -12.54 15.58 12.69
C PRO A 232 -12.11 16.59 11.63
N TRP A 233 -12.35 16.27 10.36
CA TRP A 233 -12.02 17.17 9.27
C TRP A 233 -13.16 18.20 9.08
N PRO A 234 -12.87 19.52 9.02
CA PRO A 234 -13.92 20.54 8.96
C PRO A 234 -14.90 20.32 7.80
N GLY A 235 -16.20 20.25 8.12
CA GLY A 235 -17.25 20.11 7.11
C GLY A 235 -17.40 18.70 6.51
N THR A 236 -16.73 17.67 7.05
CA THR A 236 -16.93 16.27 6.63
C THR A 236 -17.06 15.33 7.83
N THR A 237 -17.74 14.20 7.66
CA THR A 237 -17.85 13.14 8.69
C THR A 237 -16.61 12.24 8.76
N LEU A 238 -15.50 12.65 8.14
CA LEU A 238 -14.28 11.86 8.02
C LEU A 238 -13.26 12.26 9.09
N ASN A 239 -12.71 11.23 9.70
CA ASN A 239 -11.82 11.29 10.84
C ASN A 239 -10.43 10.89 10.34
N LEU A 240 -9.48 11.83 10.31
CA LEU A 240 -8.12 11.56 9.85
C LEU A 240 -7.22 11.14 11.01
N LEU A 241 -6.32 10.21 10.72
CA LEU A 241 -5.25 9.84 11.65
C LEU A 241 -4.09 10.82 11.48
N LYS A 242 -3.51 11.28 12.59
CA LYS A 242 -2.32 12.13 12.56
C LYS A 242 -1.34 11.84 13.69
N PHE A 243 -0.07 12.11 13.45
CA PHE A 243 0.98 12.08 14.47
C PHE A 243 1.93 13.29 14.34
N PRO A 244 2.54 13.74 15.46
CA PRO A 244 3.44 14.89 15.45
C PRO A 244 4.82 14.52 14.87
N ILE A 245 5.31 15.38 13.98
CA ILE A 245 6.60 15.22 13.29
C ILE A 245 7.74 15.71 14.21
N ILE A 246 8.87 15.01 14.18
CA ILE A 246 10.07 15.43 14.90
C ILE A 246 10.73 16.65 14.22
N ASN A 247 11.18 17.63 15.00
CA ASN A 247 12.01 18.72 14.48
C ASN A 247 13.43 18.19 14.17
N PRO A 248 13.92 18.26 12.91
CA PRO A 248 15.24 17.77 12.54
C PRO A 248 16.32 18.81 12.90
N THR A 249 16.82 18.76 14.14
CA THR A 249 17.99 19.55 14.54
C THR A 249 19.29 18.98 13.94
N PRO A 250 20.31 19.81 13.66
CA PRO A 250 21.58 19.34 13.08
C PRO A 250 22.24 18.21 13.87
N GLN A 251 22.18 18.26 15.21
CA GLN A 251 22.70 17.22 16.09
C GLN A 251 21.95 15.89 15.91
N ARG A 252 20.62 15.93 15.81
CA ARG A 252 19.81 14.73 15.59
C ARG A 252 20.07 14.11 14.24
N MET A 253 20.18 14.96 13.21
CA MET A 253 20.54 14.54 11.85
C MET A 253 21.91 13.87 11.81
N PHE A 254 22.89 14.40 12.55
CA PHE A 254 24.22 13.83 12.67
C PHE A 254 24.21 12.45 13.34
N ARG A 255 23.60 12.33 14.54
CA ARG A 255 23.48 11.05 15.26
C ARG A 255 22.77 9.97 14.44
N ARG A 256 21.68 10.33 13.76
CA ARG A 256 20.96 9.43 12.85
C ARG A 256 21.84 8.98 11.68
N GLN A 257 22.64 9.88 11.12
CA GLN A 257 23.56 9.56 10.04
C GLN A 257 24.68 8.60 10.49
N GLU A 258 25.17 8.73 11.73
CA GLU A 258 26.12 7.78 12.32
C GLU A 258 25.50 6.39 12.46
N ARG A 259 24.29 6.29 13.06
CA ARG A 259 23.55 5.01 13.14
C ARG A 259 23.37 4.35 11.78
N LEU A 260 23.00 5.12 10.76
CA LEU A 260 22.80 4.57 9.41
C LEU A 260 24.12 4.09 8.79
N LYS A 261 25.23 4.80 9.00
CA LYS A 261 26.57 4.36 8.55
C LYS A 261 27.01 3.10 9.27
N GLU A 262 26.78 2.99 10.57
CA GLU A 262 27.07 1.80 11.36
C GLU A 262 26.23 0.61 10.91
N ALA A 263 24.90 0.79 10.76
CA ALA A 263 24.02 -0.23 10.24
C ALA A 263 24.41 -0.70 8.82
N GLN A 264 24.86 0.23 7.96
CA GLN A 264 25.38 -0.11 6.63
C GLN A 264 26.68 -0.91 6.68
N ARG A 265 27.60 -0.55 7.59
CA ARG A 265 28.83 -1.32 7.83
C ARG A 265 28.52 -2.73 8.34
N GLN A 266 27.62 -2.83 9.32
CA GLN A 266 27.15 -4.10 9.89
C GLN A 266 26.38 -4.97 8.88
N MET A 267 25.75 -4.40 7.85
CA MET A 267 25.13 -5.19 6.76
C MET A 267 26.16 -5.71 5.75
N GLY A 268 27.35 -5.10 5.66
CA GLY A 268 28.45 -5.54 4.81
C GLY A 268 29.27 -6.68 5.42
N ASP A 269 29.44 -6.67 6.74
CA ASP A 269 30.16 -7.70 7.50
C ASP A 269 29.19 -8.77 8.04
N GLU A 270 29.20 -9.97 7.44
CA GLU A 270 28.26 -11.07 7.72
C GLU A 270 28.38 -11.74 9.11
N LEU A 271 29.01 -11.12 10.13
CA LEU A 271 29.53 -11.86 11.30
C LEU A 271 29.01 -11.50 12.70
N LEU A 272 27.99 -10.65 12.87
CA LEU A 272 27.39 -10.44 14.20
C LEU A 272 25.86 -10.51 14.12
N GLN A 273 25.33 -11.74 14.14
CA GLN A 273 23.90 -12.01 14.32
C GLN A 273 23.45 -11.89 15.79
N ASP A 274 24.34 -11.53 16.73
CA ASP A 274 24.10 -11.69 18.16
C ASP A 274 23.54 -10.46 18.89
N GLU A 275 23.50 -9.27 18.28
CA GLU A 275 22.94 -8.05 18.91
C GLU A 275 21.45 -7.79 18.60
N LEU A 276 20.82 -8.62 17.76
CA LEU A 276 19.43 -8.44 17.36
C LEU A 276 18.48 -9.11 18.35
N SER A 277 17.39 -8.43 18.73
CA SER A 277 16.28 -9.07 19.45
C SER A 277 15.81 -10.32 18.70
N GLN A 278 15.56 -11.42 19.42
CA GLN A 278 15.23 -12.72 18.84
C GLN A 278 14.05 -12.64 17.85
N ASP A 279 13.12 -11.70 18.07
CA ASP A 279 11.94 -11.50 17.22
C ASP A 279 12.27 -10.81 15.89
N GLU A 280 13.19 -9.84 15.88
CA GLU A 280 13.65 -9.18 14.66
C GLU A 280 14.45 -10.16 13.80
N GLN A 281 15.27 -11.01 14.42
CA GLN A 281 15.97 -12.07 13.69
C GLN A 281 15.01 -13.05 13.04
N ARG A 282 13.96 -13.49 13.77
CA ARG A 282 12.93 -14.38 13.22
C ARG A 282 12.18 -13.70 12.07
N ARG A 283 11.83 -12.42 12.21
CA ARG A 283 11.16 -11.63 11.17
C ARG A 283 12.03 -11.50 9.92
N LEU A 284 13.30 -11.14 10.07
CA LEU A 284 14.26 -11.01 8.95
C LEU A 284 14.53 -12.36 8.28
N ARG A 285 14.72 -13.44 9.05
CA ARG A 285 14.90 -14.81 8.51
C ARG A 285 13.66 -15.28 7.74
N ARG A 286 12.44 -14.89 8.17
CA ARG A 286 11.20 -15.21 7.45
C ARG A 286 11.09 -14.43 6.15
N LEU A 287 11.36 -13.12 6.18
CA LEU A 287 11.29 -12.25 5.00
C LEU A 287 12.39 -12.58 3.98
N SER A 288 13.59 -12.94 4.43
CA SER A 288 14.68 -13.35 3.54
C SER A 288 14.41 -14.68 2.85
N ARG A 289 13.77 -15.64 3.55
CA ARG A 289 13.29 -16.91 2.96
C ARG A 289 12.23 -16.71 1.88
N GLU A 290 11.45 -15.63 1.98
CA GLU A 290 10.41 -15.25 1.00
C GLU A 290 10.95 -14.33 -0.12
N ALA A 291 12.26 -14.10 -0.19
CA ALA A 291 12.98 -13.33 -1.22
C ALA A 291 12.55 -11.85 -1.36
N TYR A 292 12.00 -11.24 -0.31
CA TYR A 292 11.69 -9.81 -0.36
C TYR A 292 12.94 -8.94 -0.29
N LEU A 293 12.80 -7.74 -0.85
CA LEU A 293 13.68 -6.62 -0.59
C LEU A 293 13.40 -6.10 0.84
N VAL A 294 14.36 -6.20 1.76
CA VAL A 294 14.16 -5.86 3.17
C VAL A 294 15.04 -4.67 3.56
N GLY A 295 14.44 -3.70 4.26
CA GLY A 295 15.15 -2.60 4.91
C GLY A 295 15.01 -2.69 6.43
N ARG A 296 15.95 -2.08 7.16
CA ARG A 296 15.84 -1.91 8.61
C ARG A 296 15.37 -0.49 8.89
N VAL A 297 14.19 -0.35 9.49
CA VAL A 297 13.70 0.93 10.02
C VAL A 297 13.97 0.90 11.52
N GLY A 298 14.81 1.82 11.99
CA GLY A 298 15.22 1.89 13.39
C GLY A 298 14.87 3.23 14.01
N ARG A 299 14.97 3.27 15.34
CA ARG A 299 14.91 4.50 16.13
C ARG A 299 16.30 4.83 16.69
N THR A 300 16.75 6.04 16.44
CA THR A 300 17.99 6.64 16.94
C THR A 300 17.79 7.19 18.35
N PHE A 301 16.62 7.75 18.64
CA PHE A 301 16.30 8.35 19.95
C PHE A 301 15.32 7.43 20.68
N ARG A 302 15.85 6.48 21.45
CA ARG A 302 15.07 5.71 22.43
C ARG A 302 15.33 6.31 23.80
N VAL A 303 14.26 6.61 24.53
CA VAL A 303 14.38 6.88 25.96
C VAL A 303 14.59 5.51 26.61
N ASP A 304 15.82 5.19 26.97
CA ASP A 304 16.10 3.97 27.73
C ASP A 304 15.58 4.18 29.17
N VAL A 305 14.50 3.50 29.53
CA VAL A 305 13.95 3.48 30.90
C VAL A 305 14.80 2.59 31.83
N ARG A 306 16.10 2.45 31.55
CA ARG A 306 17.03 1.59 32.31
C ARG A 306 18.31 2.31 32.66
N SER A 307 18.21 3.52 33.19
CA SER A 307 19.26 4.07 34.05
C SER A 307 18.90 3.69 35.49
N GLY A 308 19.82 3.00 36.17
CA GLY A 308 19.74 2.83 37.62
C GLY A 308 19.75 4.21 38.32
N PRO A 309 19.35 4.27 39.60
CA PRO A 309 19.11 5.53 40.32
C PRO A 309 20.28 6.53 40.38
N ASP A 310 21.50 6.15 39.98
CA ASP A 310 22.71 6.98 40.13
C ASP A 310 23.39 7.42 38.81
N GLU A 311 22.81 7.15 37.63
CA GLU A 311 23.34 7.68 36.36
C GLU A 311 22.47 8.81 35.81
N ILE A 312 22.90 10.07 36.02
CA ILE A 312 22.35 11.23 35.31
C ILE A 312 22.84 11.15 33.86
N GLN A 313 22.05 10.51 33.00
CA GLN A 313 22.27 10.55 31.57
C GLN A 313 21.89 11.95 31.07
N PHE A 314 22.90 12.76 30.75
CA PHE A 314 22.68 14.11 30.21
C PHE A 314 22.02 13.98 28.83
N ASP A 315 20.70 14.14 28.79
CA ASP A 315 19.95 14.17 27.55
C ASP A 315 19.83 15.63 27.06
N PRO A 316 20.64 16.06 26.08
CA PRO A 316 20.50 17.39 25.49
C PRO A 316 19.14 17.62 24.83
N ASP A 317 18.34 16.58 24.59
CA ASP A 317 16.96 16.71 24.11
C ASP A 317 16.01 17.30 25.17
N CYS A 318 16.34 17.19 26.46
CA CYS A 318 15.64 17.89 27.55
C CYS A 318 15.94 19.40 27.57
N LEU A 319 16.92 19.90 26.80
CA LEU A 319 17.31 21.31 26.76
C LEU A 319 16.95 21.99 25.42
N ALA A 320 16.40 21.26 24.46
CA ALA A 320 15.88 21.81 23.21
C ALA A 320 14.53 22.53 23.43
N PHE A 321 14.50 23.43 24.40
CA PHE A 321 13.41 24.38 24.60
C PHE A 321 13.55 25.48 23.55
N GLY A 322 12.46 25.78 22.85
CA GLY A 322 12.34 27.07 22.19
C GLY A 322 12.42 28.16 23.27
N GLU A 323 13.11 29.25 22.97
CA GLU A 323 13.16 30.44 23.83
C GLU A 323 11.73 30.92 24.09
N HIS A 324 11.09 30.47 25.17
CA HIS A 324 10.04 31.15 25.94
C HIS A 324 9.62 30.28 27.14
N GLU A 325 10.07 30.74 28.32
CA GLU A 325 9.50 30.59 29.68
C GLU A 325 9.67 29.27 30.48
N ASP A 326 10.52 29.40 31.50
CA ASP A 326 10.31 29.15 32.94
C ASP A 326 9.51 27.94 33.42
N GLY A 327 10.19 27.08 34.17
CA GLY A 327 9.58 26.23 35.20
C GLY A 327 9.90 24.75 35.03
N VAL A 328 10.67 24.22 35.98
CA VAL A 328 10.91 22.78 36.14
C VAL A 328 9.59 22.11 36.54
N ALA A 329 8.88 21.55 35.56
CA ALA A 329 7.74 20.67 35.80
C ALA A 329 8.20 19.20 35.83
N PRO A 330 7.63 18.35 36.71
CA PRO A 330 7.94 16.93 36.75
C PRO A 330 7.57 16.28 35.41
N VAL A 331 8.35 15.26 35.02
CA VAL A 331 8.17 14.52 33.76
C VAL A 331 6.83 13.76 33.81
N THR A 332 5.76 14.39 33.37
CA THR A 332 4.48 13.74 33.09
C THR A 332 4.51 13.13 31.69
N GLU A 333 3.97 11.91 31.56
CA GLU A 333 3.91 11.09 30.34
C GLU A 333 2.96 11.63 29.24
N GLU A 334 2.40 12.82 29.41
CA GLU A 334 1.49 13.44 28.43
C GLU A 334 2.15 14.67 27.79
N PHE A 335 2.02 14.82 26.47
CA PHE A 335 2.49 16.00 25.75
C PHE A 335 1.83 17.26 26.32
N THR A 336 2.62 18.29 26.60
CA THR A 336 2.10 19.59 27.03
C THR A 336 1.25 20.19 25.90
N TYR A 337 0.10 20.80 26.21
CA TYR A 337 -0.80 21.42 25.21
C TYR A 337 -0.06 22.36 24.24
N ASN A 338 0.92 23.11 24.73
CA ASN A 338 1.76 24.01 23.94
C ASN A 338 2.67 23.25 22.95
N GLU A 339 3.19 22.08 23.31
CA GLU A 339 4.01 21.23 22.43
C GLU A 339 3.21 20.62 21.26
N LEU A 340 1.90 20.44 21.44
CA LEU A 340 0.97 19.93 20.43
C LEU A 340 0.42 21.04 19.52
N LYS A 341 0.27 22.26 20.05
CA LYS A 341 -0.26 23.41 19.33
C LYS A 341 0.69 23.89 18.22
N ASP A 342 1.98 23.91 18.50
CA ASP A 342 3.03 24.31 17.54
C ASP A 342 3.71 23.11 16.86
N ALA A 343 3.13 21.92 17.03
CA ALA A 343 3.58 20.71 16.33
C ALA A 343 3.19 20.78 14.83
N GLN A 344 4.11 20.35 13.98
CA GLN A 344 3.80 19.98 12.61
C GLN A 344 3.30 18.52 12.61
N TRP A 345 2.29 18.24 11.81
CA TRP A 345 1.58 16.98 11.82
C TRP A 345 1.70 16.26 10.48
N LEU A 346 1.81 14.93 10.54
CA LEU A 346 1.60 14.07 9.39
C LEU A 346 0.17 13.53 9.43
N TYR A 347 -0.59 13.76 8.37
CA TYR A 347 -1.97 13.31 8.21
C TYR A 347 -2.07 12.13 7.23
N ASP A 348 -2.78 11.07 7.61
CA ASP A 348 -3.23 10.02 6.69
C ASP A 348 -4.54 10.46 6.03
N THR A 349 -4.55 10.59 4.71
CA THR A 349 -5.79 10.89 3.97
C THR A 349 -6.44 9.60 3.46
N PRO A 350 -7.79 9.53 3.39
CA PRO A 350 -8.49 8.38 2.84
C PRO A 350 -8.02 8.06 1.42
N GLY A 351 -8.01 6.79 1.04
CA GLY A 351 -7.60 6.40 -0.30
C GLY A 351 -8.60 6.74 -1.38
N ILE A 352 -8.10 7.23 -2.52
CA ILE A 352 -8.93 7.45 -3.71
C ILE A 352 -9.28 6.09 -4.31
N MET A 353 -10.57 5.77 -4.34
CA MET A 353 -11.06 4.60 -5.09
C MET A 353 -10.94 4.89 -6.59
N LYS A 354 -10.47 3.91 -7.35
CA LYS A 354 -10.45 4.00 -8.82
C LYS A 354 -11.82 3.59 -9.34
N GLU A 355 -12.25 4.23 -10.42
CA GLU A 355 -13.55 3.95 -11.05
C GLU A 355 -13.56 2.55 -11.67
N ASP A 356 -12.45 2.16 -12.31
CA ASP A 356 -12.33 0.90 -13.05
C ASP A 356 -11.41 -0.13 -12.34
N ASP A 357 -11.57 -0.32 -11.03
CA ASP A 357 -10.80 -1.31 -10.26
C ASP A 357 -11.45 -2.70 -10.30
N ILE A 358 -10.70 -3.73 -10.70
CA ILE A 358 -11.20 -5.11 -10.64
C ILE A 358 -11.47 -5.55 -9.21
N LEU A 359 -10.76 -4.99 -8.23
CA LEU A 359 -10.94 -5.34 -6.82
C LEU A 359 -12.32 -4.94 -6.31
N SER A 360 -12.96 -3.94 -6.92
CA SER A 360 -14.34 -3.53 -6.57
C SER A 360 -15.38 -4.58 -6.97
N LEU A 361 -15.07 -5.40 -7.98
CA LEU A 361 -15.93 -6.46 -8.49
C LEU A 361 -15.76 -7.76 -7.72
N LEU A 362 -14.78 -7.85 -6.81
CA LEU A 362 -14.37 -9.07 -6.13
C LEU A 362 -14.76 -9.06 -4.65
N ASN A 363 -15.07 -10.25 -4.13
CA ASN A 363 -15.34 -10.47 -2.71
C ASN A 363 -14.04 -10.45 -1.87
N GLU A 364 -14.13 -10.24 -0.56
CA GLU A 364 -12.95 -10.16 0.33
C GLU A 364 -11.99 -11.37 0.17
N ARG A 365 -12.52 -12.59 0.07
CA ARG A 365 -11.72 -13.81 -0.13
C ARG A 365 -11.03 -13.85 -1.50
N GLU A 366 -11.68 -13.32 -2.52
CA GLU A 366 -11.15 -13.22 -3.88
C GLU A 366 -10.03 -12.16 -3.95
N VAL A 367 -10.24 -11.01 -3.30
CA VAL A 367 -9.24 -9.95 -3.14
C VAL A 367 -7.98 -10.50 -2.46
N MET A 368 -8.12 -11.28 -1.38
CA MET A 368 -6.98 -11.93 -0.71
C MET A 368 -6.22 -12.95 -1.59
N SER A 369 -6.84 -13.43 -2.66
CA SER A 369 -6.19 -14.34 -3.62
C SER A 369 -5.50 -13.57 -4.75
N VAL A 370 -6.12 -12.49 -5.22
CA VAL A 370 -5.63 -11.67 -6.33
C VAL A 370 -4.50 -10.74 -5.90
N VAL A 371 -4.63 -10.07 -4.75
CA VAL A 371 -3.61 -9.14 -4.26
C VAL A 371 -2.39 -9.94 -3.78
N PRO A 372 -1.21 -9.73 -4.40
CA PRO A 372 -0.02 -10.47 -4.03
C PRO A 372 0.47 -10.07 -2.64
N THR A 373 0.64 -11.07 -1.78
CA THR A 373 1.25 -10.87 -0.45
C THR A 373 2.75 -11.15 -0.47
N GLN A 374 3.23 -11.95 -1.44
CA GLN A 374 4.62 -12.38 -1.61
C GLN A 374 5.20 -11.88 -2.93
N ALA A 375 6.53 -11.84 -3.01
CA ALA A 375 7.25 -11.49 -4.23
C ALA A 375 6.70 -12.27 -5.44
N ILE A 376 6.35 -11.54 -6.49
CA ILE A 376 5.72 -12.12 -7.67
C ILE A 376 6.78 -12.92 -8.42
N VAL A 377 6.48 -14.20 -8.64
CA VAL A 377 7.30 -15.08 -9.47
C VAL A 377 6.71 -15.09 -10.87
N PRO A 378 7.44 -14.59 -11.90
CA PRO A 378 6.96 -14.59 -13.27
C PRO A 378 6.65 -16.01 -13.75
N ARG A 379 5.47 -16.20 -14.33
CA ARG A 379 5.07 -17.48 -14.94
C ARG A 379 5.03 -17.31 -16.46
N THR A 380 6.03 -17.85 -17.13
CA THR A 380 6.21 -17.69 -18.58
C THR A 380 5.66 -18.88 -19.36
N PHE A 381 4.89 -18.58 -20.39
CA PHE A 381 4.28 -19.56 -21.30
C PHE A 381 4.64 -19.22 -22.75
N VAL A 382 4.83 -20.23 -23.59
CA VAL A 382 4.99 -20.06 -25.04
C VAL A 382 3.68 -20.42 -25.72
N LEU A 383 3.09 -19.43 -26.38
CA LEU A 383 1.81 -19.55 -27.06
C LEU A 383 2.00 -19.46 -28.58
N LYS A 384 1.11 -20.16 -29.30
CA LYS A 384 1.02 -20.13 -30.76
C LYS A 384 -0.26 -19.38 -31.17
N PRO A 385 -0.32 -18.82 -32.38
CA PRO A 385 -1.58 -18.32 -32.93
C PRO A 385 -2.68 -19.39 -32.83
N GLY A 386 -3.90 -18.98 -32.48
CA GLY A 386 -5.02 -19.89 -32.22
C GLY A 386 -5.09 -20.45 -30.80
N THR A 387 -4.37 -19.87 -29.83
CA THR A 387 -4.43 -20.26 -28.41
C THR A 387 -4.93 -19.13 -27.52
N SER A 388 -5.53 -19.51 -26.39
CA SER A 388 -6.10 -18.61 -25.40
C SER A 388 -5.47 -18.83 -24.03
N LEU A 389 -5.09 -17.74 -23.36
CA LEU A 389 -4.54 -17.72 -22.02
C LEU A 389 -5.57 -17.14 -21.05
N PHE A 390 -5.97 -17.92 -20.06
CA PHE A 390 -6.82 -17.49 -18.96
C PHE A 390 -5.96 -17.11 -17.76
N VAL A 391 -6.18 -15.91 -17.23
CA VAL A 391 -5.67 -15.48 -15.92
C VAL A 391 -6.85 -15.52 -14.97
N GLY A 392 -6.98 -16.64 -14.27
CA GLY A 392 -8.21 -17.00 -13.57
C GLY A 392 -9.46 -16.93 -14.46
N GLY A 393 -10.59 -16.61 -13.86
CA GLY A 393 -11.85 -16.26 -14.53
C GLY A 393 -12.03 -14.75 -14.75
N VAL A 394 -11.00 -13.96 -14.41
CA VAL A 394 -11.04 -12.49 -14.47
C VAL A 394 -10.59 -11.92 -15.81
N ALA A 395 -9.70 -12.63 -16.54
CA ALA A 395 -9.24 -12.18 -17.85
C ALA A 395 -8.92 -13.36 -18.79
N ARG A 396 -9.19 -13.16 -20.08
CA ARG A 396 -8.84 -14.09 -21.16
C ARG A 396 -8.10 -13.34 -22.27
N ILE A 397 -6.92 -13.82 -22.66
CA ILE A 397 -6.11 -13.24 -23.73
C ILE A 397 -6.03 -14.25 -24.88
N ASP A 398 -6.63 -13.90 -26.01
CA ASP A 398 -6.67 -14.72 -27.21
C ASP A 398 -5.59 -14.26 -28.19
N PHE A 399 -4.74 -15.18 -28.63
CA PHE A 399 -3.70 -14.93 -29.62
C PHE A 399 -4.25 -15.25 -31.02
N LEU A 400 -4.68 -14.23 -31.76
CA LEU A 400 -5.39 -14.38 -33.03
C LEU A 400 -4.43 -14.57 -34.20
N GLN A 401 -3.48 -13.65 -34.39
CA GLN A 401 -2.57 -13.63 -35.54
C GLN A 401 -1.15 -13.29 -35.10
N GLY A 402 -0.18 -13.99 -35.69
CA GLY A 402 1.26 -13.76 -35.54
C GLY A 402 2.03 -14.79 -36.38
N GLN A 403 3.22 -14.46 -36.86
CA GLN A 403 4.01 -15.37 -37.69
C GLN A 403 4.71 -16.44 -36.84
N ARG A 404 5.10 -16.10 -35.60
CA ARG A 404 5.85 -16.98 -34.72
C ARG A 404 5.13 -17.20 -33.39
N SER A 405 5.68 -18.13 -32.62
CA SER A 405 5.26 -18.31 -31.22
C SER A 405 5.81 -17.18 -30.36
N CYS A 406 5.00 -16.66 -29.46
CA CYS A 406 5.37 -15.57 -28.55
C CYS A 406 5.44 -16.06 -27.09
N TRP A 407 6.19 -15.34 -26.27
CA TRP A 407 6.25 -15.59 -24.83
C TRP A 407 5.28 -14.66 -24.10
N PHE A 408 4.49 -15.24 -23.20
CA PHE A 408 3.57 -14.54 -22.32
C PHE A 408 4.01 -14.77 -20.88
N SER A 409 4.51 -13.73 -20.22
CA SER A 409 4.97 -13.77 -18.84
C SER A 409 3.91 -13.16 -17.92
N VAL A 410 3.21 -14.01 -17.17
CA VAL A 410 2.15 -13.60 -16.25
C VAL A 410 2.77 -13.11 -14.94
N MET A 411 2.54 -11.84 -14.64
CA MET A 411 2.95 -11.12 -13.44
C MET A 411 1.73 -10.89 -12.55
N ALA A 412 1.33 -11.93 -11.84
CA ALA A 412 0.17 -11.91 -10.93
C ALA A 412 0.44 -12.79 -9.70
N SER A 413 -0.41 -12.68 -8.67
CA SER A 413 -0.35 -13.52 -7.48
C SER A 413 -0.27 -15.02 -7.85
N SER A 414 0.58 -15.76 -7.15
CA SER A 414 0.78 -17.21 -7.37
C SER A 414 -0.48 -18.04 -7.10
N ARG A 415 -1.44 -17.47 -6.33
CA ARG A 415 -2.74 -18.09 -6.04
C ARG A 415 -3.73 -17.99 -7.19
N VAL A 416 -3.51 -17.06 -8.14
CA VAL A 416 -4.36 -16.93 -9.32
C VAL A 416 -3.93 -18.00 -10.33
N PRO A 417 -4.80 -18.98 -10.67
CA PRO A 417 -4.45 -20.02 -11.62
C PRO A 417 -4.32 -19.44 -13.03
N VAL A 418 -3.47 -20.07 -13.84
CA VAL A 418 -3.31 -19.73 -15.25
C VAL A 418 -3.61 -20.98 -16.06
N HIS A 419 -4.49 -20.86 -17.04
CA HIS A 419 -4.92 -21.98 -17.88
C HIS A 419 -4.77 -21.64 -19.36
N ILE A 420 -4.39 -22.62 -20.18
CA ILE A 420 -4.19 -22.44 -21.63
C ILE A 420 -5.14 -23.40 -22.35
N SER A 421 -5.88 -22.86 -23.31
CA SER A 421 -6.81 -23.62 -24.16
C SER A 421 -6.63 -23.26 -25.63
N SER A 422 -7.22 -24.05 -26.53
CA SER A 422 -7.37 -23.69 -27.94
C SER A 422 -8.47 -22.64 -28.09
N LEU A 423 -8.31 -21.73 -29.06
CA LEU A 423 -9.26 -20.64 -29.30
C LEU A 423 -10.69 -21.15 -29.49
N ASP A 424 -10.87 -22.23 -30.26
CA ASP A 424 -12.19 -22.83 -30.54
C ASP A 424 -12.92 -23.33 -29.29
N LYS A 425 -12.16 -23.72 -28.25
CA LYS A 425 -12.71 -24.26 -27.00
C LYS A 425 -12.76 -23.22 -25.89
N ALA A 426 -12.16 -22.05 -26.08
CA ALA A 426 -11.98 -21.05 -25.03
C ALA A 426 -13.33 -20.61 -24.45
N GLN A 427 -14.34 -20.40 -25.29
CA GLN A 427 -15.67 -20.02 -24.85
C GLN A 427 -16.33 -21.12 -24.00
N SER A 428 -16.33 -22.38 -24.47
CA SER A 428 -16.89 -23.51 -23.72
C SER A 428 -16.16 -23.76 -22.39
N VAL A 429 -14.83 -23.56 -22.36
CA VAL A 429 -14.03 -23.68 -21.13
C VAL A 429 -14.45 -22.62 -20.12
N TYR A 430 -14.66 -21.37 -20.56
CA TYR A 430 -15.09 -20.31 -19.66
C TYR A 430 -16.47 -20.61 -19.07
N GLU A 431 -17.45 -20.98 -19.91
CA GLU A 431 -18.82 -21.26 -19.46
C GLU A 431 -18.90 -22.44 -18.46
N LYS A 432 -18.09 -23.48 -18.65
CA LYS A 432 -18.09 -24.68 -17.79
C LYS A 432 -17.27 -24.51 -16.51
N HIS A 433 -16.24 -23.68 -16.54
CA HIS A 433 -15.23 -23.65 -15.47
C HIS A 433 -15.08 -22.29 -14.77
N ALA A 434 -15.76 -21.25 -15.24
CA ALA A 434 -15.85 -19.99 -14.51
C ALA A 434 -16.59 -20.22 -13.16
N GLY A 435 -16.03 -19.69 -12.08
CA GLY A 435 -16.53 -19.95 -10.72
C GLY A 435 -16.05 -21.26 -10.08
N HIS A 436 -15.35 -22.14 -10.83
CA HIS A 436 -14.85 -23.44 -10.37
C HIS A 436 -13.33 -23.44 -10.17
N VAL A 437 -12.80 -24.54 -9.59
CA VAL A 437 -11.39 -24.69 -9.18
C VAL A 437 -10.38 -24.42 -10.31
N LEU A 438 -10.74 -24.69 -11.56
CA LEU A 438 -9.83 -24.52 -12.71
C LEU A 438 -9.48 -23.04 -12.97
N LEU A 439 -10.47 -22.16 -12.96
CA LEU A 439 -10.28 -20.73 -13.17
C LEU A 439 -10.18 -19.96 -11.84
N GLY A 440 -10.51 -20.60 -10.71
CA GLY A 440 -10.21 -20.14 -9.36
C GLY A 440 -11.00 -18.91 -8.93
N VAL A 441 -10.71 -17.74 -9.51
CA VAL A 441 -11.30 -16.44 -9.17
C VAL A 441 -12.05 -15.89 -10.38
N PRO A 442 -13.33 -15.49 -10.27
CA PRO A 442 -14.18 -15.43 -9.07
C PRO A 442 -14.48 -16.81 -8.44
N MET A 443 -14.64 -16.85 -7.12
CA MET A 443 -14.91 -18.05 -6.32
C MET A 443 -16.39 -18.07 -5.90
N GLY A 444 -17.15 -19.06 -6.36
CA GLY A 444 -18.55 -19.21 -5.93
C GLY A 444 -19.49 -19.90 -6.92
N GLY A 445 -18.93 -20.65 -7.88
CA GLY A 445 -19.72 -21.38 -8.86
C GLY A 445 -20.56 -20.49 -9.77
N SER A 446 -21.63 -21.05 -10.31
CA SER A 446 -22.47 -20.41 -11.32
C SER A 446 -23.32 -19.25 -10.78
N GLU A 447 -23.65 -19.22 -9.49
CA GLU A 447 -24.41 -18.10 -8.89
C GLU A 447 -23.56 -16.83 -8.84
N ARG A 448 -22.31 -16.93 -8.36
CA ARG A 448 -21.36 -15.82 -8.33
C ARG A 448 -21.06 -15.25 -9.72
N MET A 449 -21.04 -16.11 -10.75
CA MET A 449 -20.80 -15.69 -12.13
C MET A 449 -21.98 -14.91 -12.75
N LYS A 450 -23.20 -15.03 -12.22
CA LYS A 450 -24.33 -14.18 -12.65
C LYS A 450 -24.21 -12.74 -12.15
N GLU A 451 -23.60 -12.55 -10.98
CA GLU A 451 -23.32 -11.24 -10.41
C GLU A 451 -22.07 -10.59 -11.01
N PHE A 452 -21.12 -11.40 -11.46
CA PHE A 452 -19.89 -10.91 -12.07
C PHE A 452 -20.16 -10.41 -13.51
N PRO A 453 -19.66 -9.21 -13.88
CA PRO A 453 -19.93 -8.65 -15.20
C PRO A 453 -19.32 -9.51 -16.32
N PRO A 454 -19.96 -9.56 -17.50
CA PRO A 454 -19.45 -10.31 -18.63
C PRO A 454 -18.11 -9.74 -19.13
N LEU A 455 -17.27 -10.62 -19.67
CA LEU A 455 -15.99 -10.23 -20.24
C LEU A 455 -16.19 -9.63 -21.65
N VAL A 456 -15.84 -8.36 -21.81
CA VAL A 456 -15.92 -7.62 -23.06
C VAL A 456 -14.59 -7.77 -23.84
N PRO A 457 -14.63 -8.12 -25.14
CA PRO A 457 -13.44 -8.19 -25.96
C PRO A 457 -12.92 -6.81 -26.37
N GLN A 458 -11.60 -6.63 -26.36
CA GLN A 458 -10.89 -5.54 -27.02
C GLN A 458 -9.67 -6.09 -27.76
N GLU A 459 -9.38 -5.54 -28.93
CA GLU A 459 -8.26 -5.96 -29.76
C GLU A 459 -7.07 -5.01 -29.63
N PHE A 460 -5.88 -5.59 -29.53
CA PHE A 460 -4.61 -4.87 -29.45
C PHE A 460 -3.66 -5.41 -30.51
N ARG A 461 -3.00 -4.49 -31.22
CA ARG A 461 -1.93 -4.79 -32.18
C ARG A 461 -0.60 -4.43 -31.55
N LEU A 462 0.35 -5.36 -31.60
CA LEU A 462 1.67 -5.21 -31.01
C LEU A 462 2.73 -5.55 -32.05
N GLU A 463 3.83 -4.80 -32.02
CA GLU A 463 5.02 -5.09 -32.81
C GLU A 463 6.10 -5.68 -31.90
N GLY A 464 6.68 -6.80 -32.31
CA GLY A 464 7.73 -7.45 -31.55
C GLY A 464 9.03 -6.65 -31.53
N ARG A 465 9.71 -6.64 -30.37
CA ARG A 465 10.98 -5.94 -30.15
C ARG A 465 12.19 -6.88 -30.07
N GLY A 466 11.96 -8.20 -30.03
CA GLY A 466 13.01 -9.20 -29.95
C GLY A 466 12.76 -10.31 -28.93
N HIS A 467 13.70 -11.24 -28.81
CA HIS A 467 13.55 -12.43 -27.97
C HIS A 467 13.75 -12.18 -26.46
N LEU A 468 14.37 -11.05 -26.10
CA LEU A 468 14.80 -10.73 -24.74
C LEU A 468 14.08 -9.50 -24.16
N GLU A 469 13.24 -8.84 -24.96
CA GLU A 469 12.53 -7.62 -24.57
C GLU A 469 11.02 -7.78 -24.81
N ALA A 470 10.22 -7.51 -23.78
CA ALA A 470 8.78 -7.41 -23.91
C ALA A 470 8.40 -6.23 -24.82
N ALA A 471 7.44 -6.47 -25.71
CA ALA A 471 6.88 -5.44 -26.57
C ALA A 471 5.93 -4.54 -25.78
N ALA A 472 5.06 -5.14 -24.97
CA ALA A 472 4.07 -4.44 -24.16
C ALA A 472 3.62 -5.28 -22.95
N ASP A 473 3.02 -4.59 -21.98
CA ASP A 473 2.32 -5.21 -20.86
C ASP A 473 0.80 -5.08 -21.06
N ILE A 474 0.07 -6.19 -21.04
CA ILE A 474 -1.39 -6.20 -20.94
C ILE A 474 -1.73 -6.10 -19.46
N LYS A 475 -2.16 -4.92 -19.03
CA LYS A 475 -2.46 -4.61 -17.64
C LYS A 475 -3.83 -5.15 -17.25
N LEU A 476 -3.90 -5.76 -16.07
CA LEU A 476 -5.14 -6.14 -15.40
C LEU A 476 -5.23 -5.32 -14.11
N SER A 477 -6.11 -4.30 -14.07
CA SER A 477 -6.27 -3.36 -12.95
C SER A 477 -6.15 -4.07 -11.60
N SER A 478 -5.14 -3.74 -10.80
CA SER A 478 -4.81 -4.31 -9.48
C SER A 478 -4.61 -5.85 -9.36
N ALA A 479 -4.87 -6.63 -10.42
CA ALA A 479 -4.63 -8.07 -10.46
C ALA A 479 -3.26 -8.46 -11.00
N GLY A 480 -2.57 -7.53 -11.67
CA GLY A 480 -1.24 -7.71 -12.23
C GLY A 480 -1.17 -7.37 -13.71
N TRP A 481 -0.28 -7.99 -14.45
CA TRP A 481 -0.20 -7.83 -15.90
C TRP A 481 0.38 -9.07 -16.59
N VAL A 482 0.23 -9.13 -17.90
CA VAL A 482 0.87 -10.14 -18.75
C VAL A 482 1.81 -9.42 -19.72
N ALA A 483 3.11 -9.66 -19.56
CA ALA A 483 4.11 -9.13 -20.48
C ALA A 483 4.17 -10.01 -21.74
N VAL A 484 4.04 -9.39 -22.91
CA VAL A 484 4.07 -10.08 -24.21
C VAL A 484 5.39 -9.81 -24.88
N THR A 485 6.10 -10.89 -25.25
CA THR A 485 7.38 -10.84 -25.93
C THR A 485 7.28 -11.55 -27.27
N ALA A 486 7.43 -10.76 -28.31
CA ALA A 486 7.38 -11.19 -29.70
C ALA A 486 8.70 -10.88 -30.40
N VAL A 487 9.01 -11.70 -31.41
CA VAL A 487 10.24 -11.57 -32.20
C VAL A 487 10.20 -10.27 -32.99
N GLU A 488 11.37 -9.66 -33.19
CA GLU A 488 11.49 -8.43 -33.96
C GLU A 488 10.88 -8.57 -35.36
N GLY A 489 10.05 -7.60 -35.75
CA GLY A 489 9.32 -7.58 -37.03
C GLY A 489 8.07 -8.48 -37.11
N ASP A 490 7.68 -9.15 -36.02
CA ASP A 490 6.43 -9.91 -35.96
C ASP A 490 5.27 -9.01 -35.48
N GLU A 491 4.21 -8.92 -36.28
CA GLU A 491 2.97 -8.23 -35.90
C GLU A 491 2.03 -9.21 -35.21
N VAL A 492 1.69 -8.92 -33.95
CA VAL A 492 0.87 -9.77 -33.09
C VAL A 492 -0.47 -9.10 -32.86
N LEU A 493 -1.54 -9.80 -33.25
CA LEU A 493 -2.92 -9.41 -32.95
C LEU A 493 -3.44 -10.22 -31.77
N LEU A 494 -3.77 -9.53 -30.68
CA LEU A 494 -4.33 -10.10 -29.46
C LEU A 494 -5.73 -9.58 -29.21
N ARG A 495 -6.63 -10.45 -28.74
CA ARG A 495 -7.95 -10.06 -28.23
C ARG A 495 -8.03 -10.35 -26.74
N VAL A 496 -8.08 -9.31 -25.94
CA VAL A 496 -8.17 -9.40 -24.49
C VAL A 496 -9.63 -9.26 -24.09
N HIS A 497 -10.10 -10.14 -23.23
CA HIS A 497 -11.43 -10.12 -22.64
C HIS A 497 -11.26 -9.84 -21.15
N GLY A 498 -11.87 -8.76 -20.69
CA GLY A 498 -11.92 -8.38 -19.29
C GLY A 498 -13.29 -7.81 -18.95
N PRO A 499 -13.64 -7.68 -17.66
CA PRO A 499 -14.88 -7.05 -17.24
C PRO A 499 -14.97 -5.62 -17.80
N GLY A 500 -16.04 -5.28 -18.51
CA GLY A 500 -16.14 -3.97 -19.19
C GLY A 500 -16.10 -2.75 -18.27
N SER A 501 -16.39 -2.93 -16.97
CA SER A 501 -16.32 -1.90 -15.93
C SER A 501 -14.98 -1.85 -15.19
N ALA A 502 -14.03 -2.73 -15.49
CA ALA A 502 -12.71 -2.72 -14.85
C ALA A 502 -11.61 -2.84 -15.91
N GLY A 503 -10.84 -1.76 -16.01
CA GLY A 503 -9.96 -1.44 -17.12
C GLY A 503 -8.84 -2.47 -17.26
N PHE A 504 -8.81 -3.09 -18.43
CA PHE A 504 -7.58 -3.67 -18.95
C PHE A 504 -7.03 -2.70 -19.99
N SER A 505 -5.76 -2.38 -19.85
CA SER A 505 -5.10 -1.37 -20.67
C SER A 505 -3.79 -1.90 -21.19
N LEU A 506 -3.36 -1.34 -22.33
CA LEU A 506 -2.05 -1.64 -22.86
C LEU A 506 -1.05 -0.64 -22.27
N ARG A 507 0.03 -1.15 -21.68
CA ARG A 507 1.13 -0.34 -21.17
C ARG A 507 2.36 -0.50 -22.05
N THR A 508 2.74 0.61 -22.68
CA THR A 508 3.94 0.75 -23.52
C THR A 508 4.66 2.05 -23.13
N PRO A 509 5.93 2.01 -22.72
CA PRO A 509 6.81 0.84 -22.62
C PRO A 509 6.44 -0.09 -21.44
N PRO A 510 6.81 -1.38 -21.50
CA PRO A 510 6.58 -2.30 -20.38
C PRO A 510 7.39 -1.88 -19.13
N LEU A 511 6.91 -2.27 -17.96
CA LEU A 511 7.55 -1.96 -16.67
C LEU A 511 8.82 -2.81 -16.45
N LEU A 512 8.76 -4.09 -16.84
CA LEU A 512 9.87 -5.04 -16.79
C LEU A 512 10.16 -5.62 -18.18
N PRO A 513 10.81 -4.86 -19.09
CA PRO A 513 11.16 -5.30 -20.43
C PRO A 513 11.87 -6.66 -20.49
N HIS A 514 12.75 -6.99 -19.54
CA HIS A 514 13.56 -8.21 -19.60
C HIS A 514 12.98 -9.37 -18.78
N VAL A 515 11.69 -9.30 -18.38
CA VAL A 515 11.04 -10.32 -17.53
C VAL A 515 11.11 -11.74 -18.10
N VAL A 516 11.20 -11.89 -19.43
CA VAL A 516 11.32 -13.18 -20.13
C VAL A 516 12.59 -13.93 -19.76
N SER A 517 13.65 -13.20 -19.37
CA SER A 517 14.92 -13.79 -18.95
C SER A 517 14.80 -14.58 -17.63
N LEU A 518 13.76 -14.29 -16.83
CA LEU A 518 13.48 -14.98 -15.56
C LEU A 518 12.79 -16.34 -15.73
N LYS A 519 12.68 -16.85 -16.97
CA LYS A 519 12.12 -18.18 -17.27
C LYS A 519 13.16 -19.27 -17.02
N GLY A 520 12.74 -20.36 -16.37
CA GLY A 520 13.58 -21.55 -16.19
C GLY A 520 13.58 -22.49 -17.38
N GLU A 521 13.78 -23.77 -17.14
CA GLU A 521 13.70 -24.79 -18.19
C GLU A 521 12.26 -24.97 -18.68
N ARG A 522 12.10 -25.24 -19.97
CA ARG A 522 10.80 -25.59 -20.53
C ARG A 522 10.32 -26.94 -19.98
N ILE A 523 9.07 -26.99 -19.52
CA ILE A 523 8.46 -28.24 -19.07
C ILE A 523 8.16 -29.10 -20.30
N ARG A 524 8.63 -30.36 -20.30
CA ARG A 524 8.44 -31.29 -21.43
C ARG A 524 6.95 -31.45 -21.73
N LYS A 525 6.59 -31.39 -23.02
CA LYS A 525 5.21 -31.52 -23.53
C LYS A 525 4.23 -30.45 -23.03
N SER A 526 4.72 -29.33 -22.48
CA SER A 526 3.89 -28.20 -22.03
C SER A 526 4.30 -26.88 -22.70
N ALA A 527 3.37 -25.93 -22.71
CA ALA A 527 3.62 -24.53 -23.05
C ALA A 527 4.35 -23.77 -21.93
N ALA A 528 4.34 -24.30 -20.70
CA ALA A 528 4.87 -23.65 -19.51
C ALA A 528 6.38 -23.84 -19.32
N TYR A 529 7.00 -22.82 -18.72
CA TYR A 529 8.38 -22.85 -18.24
C TYR A 529 8.38 -23.03 -16.72
N LYS A 530 9.39 -23.72 -16.19
CA LYS A 530 9.57 -23.81 -14.73
C LYS A 530 9.83 -22.40 -14.19
N PRO A 531 9.12 -21.96 -13.14
CA PRO A 531 9.35 -20.66 -12.54
C PRO A 531 10.70 -20.65 -11.81
N ILE A 532 11.53 -19.64 -12.05
CA ILE A 532 12.71 -19.37 -11.23
C ILE A 532 12.28 -18.38 -10.15
N LYS A 533 12.54 -18.72 -8.88
CA LYS A 533 12.38 -17.74 -7.81
C LYS A 533 13.43 -16.64 -8.00
N PRO A 534 13.04 -15.37 -8.14
CA PRO A 534 13.99 -14.27 -8.21
C PRO A 534 14.88 -14.31 -6.97
N ALA A 535 16.19 -14.09 -7.15
CA ALA A 535 17.08 -13.96 -6.01
C ALA A 535 16.65 -12.75 -5.18
N ALA A 536 16.66 -12.88 -3.85
CA ALA A 536 16.46 -11.75 -2.95
C ALA A 536 17.51 -10.70 -3.30
N LEU A 537 17.09 -9.56 -3.84
CA LEU A 537 18.02 -8.50 -4.20
C LEU A 537 18.58 -7.93 -2.90
N LYS A 538 19.76 -8.35 -2.47
CA LYS A 538 20.53 -7.58 -1.50
C LYS A 538 20.97 -6.33 -2.24
N ASP A 539 20.53 -5.17 -1.78
CA ASP A 539 20.95 -3.87 -2.33
C ASP A 539 22.48 -3.78 -2.21
N ARG A 540 23.18 -4.18 -3.28
CA ARG A 540 24.58 -3.82 -3.46
C ARG A 540 24.52 -2.34 -3.80
N GLY A 541 24.45 -1.55 -2.72
CA GLY A 541 24.30 -0.11 -2.78
C GLY A 541 25.26 0.51 -3.78
N THR A 542 24.87 1.70 -4.21
CA THR A 542 25.52 2.70 -5.06
C THR A 542 26.96 3.06 -4.67
N ALA A 543 27.83 2.09 -4.40
CA ALA A 543 29.20 2.24 -3.94
C ALA A 543 30.23 2.37 -5.08
N ARG A 544 29.79 2.46 -6.35
CA ARG A 544 30.70 2.55 -7.51
C ARG A 544 30.76 3.89 -8.24
N LEU A 545 30.05 4.93 -7.77
CA LEU A 545 29.95 6.20 -8.52
C LEU A 545 30.50 7.45 -7.80
N GLN A 546 31.16 7.33 -6.65
CA GLN A 546 31.85 8.47 -6.01
C GLN A 546 33.36 8.25 -5.77
N GLY A 547 33.99 7.35 -6.52
CA GLY A 547 35.43 7.13 -6.49
C GLY A 547 36.06 7.26 -7.86
N LYS A 548 35.90 8.42 -8.51
CA LYS A 548 36.68 8.88 -9.68
C LYS A 548 36.24 10.28 -10.09
N ARG A 549 36.59 11.28 -9.30
CA ARG A 549 36.80 12.66 -9.77
C ARG A 549 37.79 13.33 -8.80
N LYS A 550 39.04 13.35 -9.27
CA LYS A 550 40.26 14.07 -8.87
C LYS A 550 40.55 14.20 -7.38
#